data_AF-A0A232EIR1-F1
#
_entry.id   AF-A0A232EIR1-F1
#
_cell.length_a   1.000
_cell.length_b   1.000
_cell.length_c   1.000
_cell.angle_alpha   90.00
_cell.angle_beta   90.00
_cell.angle_gamma   90.00
#
_symmetry.space_group_name_H-M   'P 1'
#
loop_
_entity.id
_entity.type
_entity.pdbx_description
1 polymer ?
#
loop_
_entity_poly.entity_id
_entity_poly.type
_entity_poly.pdbx_seq_one_letter_code
_entity_poly.pdbx_strand_id
1 'polypeptide(L)'
;MPVGIANQGHGECRSVYVRAAALYAERYPNRRHPTYITIRDLTNIAREGRLHRERRRHEYGENDNRVLTVLAVVYLNPHISSREIGRQHGIPKSTVLRILKAQRYHAYHITLIQ
;
A
#
# COMPACT_ATOMS: atom_id res chain seq x y z
N MET A 1 17.45 13.44 40.21
CA MET A 1 18.06 14.46 39.33
C MET A 1 18.78 13.74 38.19
N PRO A 2 18.24 13.70 36.96
CA PRO A 2 18.92 13.05 35.84
C PRO A 2 19.90 14.03 35.17
N VAL A 3 21.13 13.58 34.99
CA VAL A 3 22.21 14.30 34.28
C VAL A 3 22.01 14.12 32.78
N GLY A 4 22.04 15.23 32.04
CA GLY A 4 21.73 15.28 30.61
C GLY A 4 22.65 14.42 29.75
N ILE A 5 22.04 13.65 28.84
CA ILE A 5 22.74 12.96 27.76
C ILE A 5 23.07 14.02 26.69
N ALA A 6 24.35 14.36 26.60
CA ALA A 6 24.89 15.27 25.62
C ALA A 6 24.64 14.72 24.19
N ASN A 7 23.96 15.50 23.37
CA ASN A 7 23.84 15.30 21.93
C ASN A 7 25.21 15.52 21.26
N GLN A 8 26.02 14.46 21.20
CA GLN A 8 27.33 14.47 20.55
C GLN A 8 27.31 13.47 19.39
N GLY A 9 26.90 13.91 18.20
CA GLY A 9 26.80 13.00 17.04
C GLY A 9 26.41 13.60 15.68
N HIS A 10 26.27 14.92 15.54
CA HIS A 10 25.75 15.53 14.30
C HIS A 10 26.81 15.88 13.24
N GLY A 11 28.09 16.00 13.61
CA GLY A 11 29.17 16.40 12.69
C GLY A 11 29.78 15.25 11.86
N GLU A 12 30.10 14.13 12.51
CA GLU A 12 30.82 13.01 11.89
C GLU A 12 29.95 12.21 10.92
N CYS A 13 28.68 12.03 11.28
CA CYS A 13 27.70 11.31 10.47
C CYS A 13 27.52 11.95 9.08
N ARG A 14 27.52 13.29 8.99
CA ARG A 14 27.38 14.00 7.70
C ARG A 14 28.52 13.65 6.74
N SER A 15 29.75 13.63 7.24
CA SER A 15 30.95 13.30 6.46
C SER A 15 30.89 11.88 5.88
N VAL A 16 30.45 10.91 6.68
CA VAL A 16 30.31 9.50 6.26
C VAL A 16 29.32 9.36 5.10
N TYR A 17 28.15 10.00 5.19
CA TYR A 17 27.13 9.90 4.13
C TYR A 17 27.52 10.67 2.86
N VAL A 18 28.26 11.78 2.98
CA VAL A 18 28.81 12.51 1.83
C VAL A 18 29.83 11.65 1.08
N ARG A 19 30.75 11.01 1.81
CA ARG A 19 31.71 10.08 1.21
C ARG A 19 31.03 8.87 0.59
N ALA A 20 30.00 8.33 1.22
CA ALA A 20 29.21 7.23 0.67
C ALA A 20 28.52 7.62 -0.65
N ALA A 21 28.01 8.86 -0.76
CA ALA A 21 27.41 9.36 -2.01
C ALA A 21 28.45 9.47 -3.13
N ALA A 22 29.65 9.97 -2.83
CA ALA A 22 30.75 10.03 -3.79
C ALA A 22 31.17 8.64 -4.29
N LEU A 23 31.40 7.70 -3.36
CA LEU A 23 31.74 6.31 -3.71
C LEU A 23 30.64 5.62 -4.53
N TYR A 24 29.37 5.93 -4.27
CA TYR A 24 28.26 5.41 -5.08
C TYR A 24 28.31 5.94 -6.51
N ALA A 25 28.63 7.23 -6.68
CA ALA A 25 28.74 7.86 -7.99
C ALA A 25 29.92 7.30 -8.79
N GLU A 26 31.08 7.14 -8.15
CA GLU A 26 32.27 6.50 -8.75
C GLU A 26 31.98 5.08 -9.20
N ARG A 27 31.29 4.29 -8.38
CA ARG A 27 30.96 2.89 -8.69
C ARG A 27 29.93 2.74 -9.80
N TYR A 28 28.99 3.68 -9.91
CA TYR A 28 27.87 3.60 -10.84
C TYR A 28 27.68 4.91 -11.63
N PRO A 29 28.59 5.24 -12.56
CA PRO A 29 28.62 6.54 -13.24
C PRO A 29 27.38 6.79 -14.12
N ASN A 30 26.76 5.74 -14.67
CA ASN A 30 25.63 5.85 -15.58
C ASN A 30 24.26 5.71 -14.89
N ARG A 31 24.18 5.95 -13.57
CA ARG A 31 22.94 5.85 -12.78
C ARG A 31 22.59 7.17 -12.13
N ARG A 32 21.32 7.31 -11.72
CA ARG A 32 20.91 8.42 -10.86
C ARG A 32 21.64 8.33 -9.52
N HIS A 33 22.40 9.36 -9.17
CA HIS A 33 23.16 9.42 -7.92
C HIS A 33 22.28 9.91 -6.76
N PRO A 34 22.16 9.13 -5.67
CA PRO A 34 21.46 9.56 -4.47
C PRO A 34 22.29 10.62 -3.72
N THR A 35 21.61 11.62 -3.14
CA THR A 35 22.25 12.61 -2.26
C THR A 35 22.62 11.97 -0.92
N TYR A 36 23.56 12.57 -0.18
CA TYR A 36 23.94 12.11 1.16
C TYR A 36 22.73 12.01 2.12
N ILE A 37 21.72 12.88 1.95
CA ILE A 37 20.46 12.84 2.71
C ILE A 37 19.71 11.54 2.43
N THR A 38 19.57 11.17 1.15
CA THR A 38 18.92 9.92 0.74
C THR A 38 19.64 8.71 1.31
N ILE A 39 20.98 8.70 1.30
CA ILE A 39 21.78 7.59 1.86
C ILE A 39 21.60 7.51 3.38
N ARG A 40 21.62 8.65 4.09
CA ARG A 40 21.36 8.70 5.53
C ARG A 40 19.97 8.14 5.86
N ASP A 41 18.94 8.63 5.17
CA ASP A 41 17.56 8.25 5.45
C ASP A 41 17.34 6.75 5.16
N LEU A 42 17.87 6.23 4.06
CA LEU A 42 17.88 4.78 3.77
C LEU A 42 18.63 3.97 4.83
N THR A 43 19.76 4.48 5.33
CA THR A 43 20.52 3.83 6.40
C THR A 43 19.73 3.77 7.70
N ASN A 44 19.00 4.84 8.03
CA ASN A 44 18.16 4.88 9.22
C ASN A 44 16.96 3.95 9.09
N ILE A 45 16.26 3.95 7.95
CA ILE A 45 15.18 3.01 7.63
C ILE A 45 15.69 1.55 7.73
N ALA A 46 16.91 1.28 7.26
CA ALA A 46 17.55 -0.03 7.36
C ALA A 46 17.80 -0.45 8.81
N ARG A 47 18.37 0.46 9.63
CA ARG A 47 18.63 0.23 11.06
C ARG A 47 17.34 -0.03 11.84
N GLU A 48 16.26 0.66 11.48
CA GLU A 48 14.93 0.49 12.08
C GLU A 48 14.18 -0.76 11.57
N GLY A 49 14.75 -1.52 10.63
CA GLY A 49 14.10 -2.70 10.05
C GLY A 49 12.91 -2.37 9.13
N ARG A 50 12.80 -1.11 8.67
CA ARG A 50 11.67 -0.58 7.90
C ARG A 50 11.89 -0.61 6.38
N LEU A 51 12.80 -1.45 5.88
CA LEU A 51 13.03 -1.64 4.44
C LEU A 51 11.90 -2.44 3.75
N HIS A 52 10.70 -2.46 4.32
CA HIS A 52 9.52 -3.04 3.71
C HIS A 52 8.60 -1.94 3.20
N ARG A 53 8.18 -2.05 1.93
CA ARG A 53 7.18 -1.17 1.36
C ARG A 53 5.79 -1.67 1.71
N GLU A 54 5.14 -1.03 2.68
CA GLU A 54 3.73 -1.27 2.95
C GLU A 54 2.86 -0.56 1.89
N ARG A 55 2.21 -1.35 1.02
CA ARG A 55 1.20 -0.82 0.10
C ARG A 55 -0.16 -0.88 0.78
N ARG A 56 -0.68 0.27 1.23
CA ARG A 56 -2.06 0.38 1.69
C ARG A 56 -3.01 0.04 0.54
N ARG A 57 -3.88 -0.94 0.74
CA ARG A 57 -4.93 -1.32 -0.20
C ARG A 57 -6.27 -0.88 0.40
N HIS A 58 -7.13 -0.27 -0.42
CA HIS A 58 -8.51 0.01 0.02
C HIS A 58 -9.21 -1.29 0.43
N GLU A 59 -9.66 -1.30 1.68
CA GLU A 59 -10.45 -2.37 2.27
C GLU A 59 -11.94 -2.07 2.06
N TYR A 60 -12.65 -3.05 1.50
CA TYR A 60 -14.09 -2.96 1.27
C TYR A 60 -14.81 -3.58 2.46
N GLY A 61 -14.88 -2.82 3.55
CA GLY A 61 -15.56 -3.19 4.79
C GLY A 61 -17.01 -2.71 4.88
N GLU A 62 -17.64 -2.94 6.03
CA GLU A 62 -19.07 -2.69 6.28
C GLU A 62 -19.48 -1.23 6.10
N ASN A 63 -18.56 -0.28 6.34
CA ASN A 63 -18.82 1.16 6.21
C ASN A 63 -18.78 1.69 4.77
N ASP A 64 -18.44 0.87 3.77
CA ASP A 64 -18.41 1.30 2.38
C ASP A 64 -19.80 1.09 1.74
N ASN A 65 -20.51 2.19 1.46
CA ASN A 65 -21.84 2.15 0.82
C ASN A 65 -21.87 1.36 -0.49
N ARG A 66 -20.73 1.26 -1.20
CA ARG A 66 -20.63 0.45 -2.42
C ARG A 66 -20.74 -1.03 -2.11
N VAL A 67 -20.24 -1.48 -0.96
CA VAL A 67 -20.37 -2.86 -0.49
C VAL A 67 -21.84 -3.19 -0.27
N LEU A 68 -22.55 -2.37 0.50
CA LEU A 68 -24.00 -2.55 0.73
C LEU A 68 -24.78 -2.60 -0.58
N THR A 69 -24.52 -1.67 -1.49
CA THR A 69 -25.19 -1.60 -2.79
C THR A 69 -24.94 -2.87 -3.62
N VAL A 70 -23.67 -3.29 -3.75
CA VAL A 70 -23.31 -4.49 -4.53
C VAL A 70 -23.93 -5.75 -3.91
N LEU A 71 -23.90 -5.89 -2.59
CA LEU A 71 -24.47 -7.06 -1.90
C LEU A 71 -25.99 -7.12 -2.04
N ALA A 72 -26.70 -6.00 -1.88
CA ALA A 72 -28.15 -5.94 -2.04
C ALA A 72 -28.59 -6.35 -3.46
N VAL A 73 -27.87 -5.87 -4.49
CA VAL A 73 -28.17 -6.17 -5.89
C VAL A 73 -27.94 -7.66 -6.20
N VAL A 74 -26.84 -8.23 -5.71
CA VAL A 74 -26.54 -9.66 -5.87
C VAL A 74 -27.55 -10.52 -5.13
N TYR A 75 -28.03 -10.09 -3.96
CA TYR A 75 -29.07 -10.79 -3.21
C TYR A 75 -30.40 -10.84 -3.99
N LEU A 76 -30.79 -9.73 -4.63
CA LEU A 76 -32.03 -9.65 -5.42
C LEU A 76 -31.97 -10.43 -6.73
N ASN A 77 -30.83 -10.40 -7.43
CA ASN A 77 -30.62 -11.16 -8.65
C ASN A 77 -29.21 -11.73 -8.68
N PRO A 78 -29.04 -13.00 -8.30
CA PRO A 78 -27.70 -13.54 -8.20
C PRO A 78 -27.00 -13.85 -9.52
N HIS A 79 -27.76 -13.88 -10.62
CA HIS A 79 -27.23 -14.06 -11.96
C HIS A 79 -26.82 -12.74 -12.63
N ILE A 80 -26.97 -11.60 -11.92
CA ILE A 80 -26.61 -10.31 -12.47
C ILE A 80 -25.10 -10.21 -12.73
N SER A 81 -24.73 -9.68 -13.90
CA SER A 81 -23.32 -9.53 -14.26
C SER A 81 -22.67 -8.36 -13.51
N SER A 82 -21.40 -8.49 -13.16
CA SER A 82 -20.61 -7.40 -12.54
C SER A 82 -20.56 -6.12 -13.39
N ARG A 83 -20.66 -6.23 -14.72
CA ARG A 83 -20.75 -5.08 -15.63
C ARG A 83 -22.09 -4.38 -15.52
N GLU A 84 -23.16 -5.14 -15.34
CA GLU A 84 -24.51 -4.59 -15.17
C GLU A 84 -24.64 -3.84 -13.86
N ILE A 85 -24.19 -4.43 -12.75
CA ILE A 85 -24.10 -3.75 -11.44
C ILE A 85 -23.37 -2.42 -11.58
N GLY A 86 -22.23 -2.42 -12.29
CA GLY A 86 -21.44 -1.21 -12.46
C GLY A 86 -22.13 -0.12 -13.29
N ARG A 87 -22.87 -0.51 -14.33
CA ARG A 87 -23.65 0.43 -15.16
C ARG A 87 -24.82 1.04 -14.38
N GLN A 88 -25.55 0.24 -13.62
CA GLN A 88 -26.75 0.67 -12.90
C GLN A 88 -26.43 1.58 -11.71
N HIS A 89 -25.31 1.33 -11.01
CA HIS A 89 -24.99 2.00 -9.75
C HIS A 89 -23.76 2.92 -9.82
N GLY A 90 -23.19 3.15 -11.01
CA GLY A 90 -22.02 4.01 -11.19
C GLY A 90 -20.74 3.51 -10.52
N ILE A 91 -20.67 2.22 -10.21
CA ILE A 91 -19.52 1.58 -9.57
C ILE A 91 -18.64 0.95 -10.67
N PRO A 92 -17.33 1.24 -10.74
CA PRO A 92 -16.47 0.59 -11.72
C PRO A 92 -16.52 -0.94 -11.60
N LYS A 93 -16.61 -1.66 -12.73
CA LYS A 93 -16.61 -3.14 -12.75
C LYS A 93 -15.49 -3.75 -11.91
N SER A 94 -14.29 -3.17 -11.98
CA SER A 94 -13.13 -3.61 -11.19
C SER A 94 -13.36 -3.48 -9.69
N THR A 95 -14.06 -2.45 -9.24
CA THR A 95 -14.48 -2.24 -7.85
C THR A 95 -15.52 -3.27 -7.44
N VAL A 96 -16.55 -3.51 -8.25
CA VAL A 96 -17.55 -4.57 -8.01
C VAL A 96 -16.88 -5.93 -7.80
N LEU A 97 -15.97 -6.32 -8.69
CA LEU A 97 -15.23 -7.59 -8.56
C LEU A 97 -14.35 -7.63 -7.31
N ARG A 98 -13.72 -6.51 -6.92
CA ARG A 98 -12.92 -6.44 -5.69
C ARG A 98 -13.80 -6.58 -4.44
N ILE A 99 -15.00 -5.99 -4.44
CA ILE A 99 -15.97 -6.10 -3.35
C ILE A 99 -16.44 -7.55 -3.22
N LEU A 100 -16.89 -8.18 -4.30
CA LEU A 100 -17.34 -9.57 -4.28
C LEU A 100 -16.24 -10.52 -3.76
N LYS A 101 -14.99 -10.32 -4.22
CA LYS A 101 -13.84 -11.08 -3.72
C LYS A 101 -13.57 -10.84 -2.23
N ALA A 102 -13.66 -9.60 -1.76
CA ALA A 102 -13.44 -9.26 -0.35
C ALA A 102 -14.52 -9.88 0.56
N GLN A 103 -15.76 -9.91 0.09
CA GLN A 103 -16.92 -10.45 0.78
C GLN A 103 -17.14 -11.96 0.54
N ARG A 104 -16.18 -12.64 -0.12
CA ARG A 104 -16.21 -14.08 -0.43
C ARG A 104 -17.45 -14.55 -1.22
N TYR A 105 -18.05 -13.65 -2.00
CA TYR A 105 -19.13 -13.99 -2.92
C TYR A 105 -18.55 -14.58 -4.21
N HIS A 106 -18.90 -15.84 -4.50
CA HIS A 106 -18.50 -16.54 -5.72
C HIS A 106 -19.73 -16.77 -6.60
N ALA A 107 -19.59 -16.50 -7.91
CA ALA A 107 -20.67 -16.51 -8.90
C ALA A 107 -21.37 -17.87 -9.13
N TYR A 108 -21.07 -18.91 -8.35
CA TYR A 108 -21.50 -20.30 -8.60
C TYR A 108 -21.90 -21.10 -7.35
N HIS A 109 -22.13 -20.46 -6.19
CA HIS A 109 -22.48 -21.18 -4.93
C HIS A 109 -23.89 -20.95 -4.40
N ILE A 110 -24.84 -20.55 -5.26
CA ILE A 110 -26.25 -20.46 -4.84
C ILE A 110 -26.90 -21.78 -5.21
N THR A 111 -26.76 -22.74 -4.31
CA THR A 111 -27.59 -23.95 -4.32
C THR A 111 -29.00 -23.54 -3.93
N LEU A 112 -29.85 -23.31 -4.94
CA LEU A 112 -31.29 -23.25 -4.75
C LEU A 112 -31.76 -24.67 -4.45
N ILE A 113 -31.87 -25.02 -3.16
CA ILE A 113 -32.49 -26.28 -2.75
C ILE A 113 -33.99 -26.02 -2.71
N GLN A 114 -34.76 -26.74 -3.53
CA GLN A 114 -36.22 -26.69 -3.57
C GLN A 114 -36.81 -27.68 -2.57
#